data_AF-A0A5K0VWZ5-F1
#
_entry.id   AF-A0A5K0VWZ5-F1
#
_cell.length_a   1.000
_cell.length_b   1.000
_cell.length_c   1.000
_cell.angle_alpha   90.00
_cell.angle_beta   90.00
_cell.angle_gamma   90.00
#
_symmetry.space_group_name_H-M   'P 1'
#
loop_
_entity.id
_entity.type
_entity.pdbx_description
1 polymer ?
#
loop_
_entity_poly.entity_id
_entity_poly.type
_entity_poly.pdbx_seq_one_letter_code
_entity_poly.pdbx_strand_id
1 'polypeptide(L)' 'AVNWVDEGMVKRIRGVTYSTKVSPQMENRMVNSARGIFNPILPDVYIFTDHKSGPQAG' A
#
# COMPACT_ATOMS: atom_id res chain seq x y z
N ALA A 1 -13.76 -7.12 -29.65
CA ALA A 1 -12.62 -7.10 -28.72
C ALA A 1 -12.41 -5.66 -28.29
N VAL A 2 -12.32 -5.38 -26.98
CA VAL A 2 -12.06 -4.01 -26.49
C VAL A 2 -10.55 -3.82 -26.49
N ASN A 3 -10.07 -2.89 -27.30
CA ASN A 3 -8.67 -2.50 -27.33
C ASN A 3 -8.45 -1.38 -26.31
N TRP A 4 -7.72 -1.69 -25.24
CA TRP A 4 -7.31 -0.75 -24.21
C TRP A 4 -6.02 -0.05 -24.65
N VAL A 5 -6.15 0.94 -25.53
CA VAL A 5 -4.99 1.65 -26.11
C VAL A 5 -4.64 2.92 -25.32
N ASP A 6 -5.56 3.41 -24.50
CA ASP A 6 -5.40 4.64 -23.73
C ASP A 6 -5.96 4.48 -22.32
N GLU A 7 -5.08 4.60 -21.34
CA GLU A 7 -5.33 4.31 -19.92
C GLU A 7 -5.80 5.57 -19.16
N GLY A 8 -5.61 6.76 -19.76
CA GLY A 8 -5.95 8.04 -19.15
C GLY A 8 -5.09 8.35 -17.91
N MET A 9 -5.67 9.09 -16.96
CA MET A 9 -4.97 9.52 -15.74
C MET A 9 -5.33 8.66 -14.52
N VAL A 10 -4.32 8.35 -13.70
CA VAL A 10 -4.50 7.62 -12.43
C VAL A 10 -5.18 8.52 -11.40
N LYS A 11 -6.39 8.15 -10.98
CA LYS A 11 -7.18 8.92 -10.01
C LYS A 11 -6.67 8.81 -8.58
N ARG A 12 -6.27 7.60 -8.15
CA ARG A 12 -5.89 7.29 -6.75
C ARG A 12 -5.12 5.99 -6.65
N ILE A 13 -4.27 5.87 -5.65
CA ILE A 13 -3.54 4.64 -5.32
C ILE A 13 -4.13 4.05 -4.03
N ARG A 14 -4.42 2.75 -4.04
CA ARG A 14 -4.87 1.98 -2.89
C ARG A 14 -3.94 0.78 -2.71
N GLY A 15 -3.40 0.61 -1.51
CA GLY A 15 -2.49 -0.47 -1.18
C GLY A 15 -2.86 -1.16 0.13
N VAL A 16 -2.31 -2.35 0.34
CA VAL A 16 -2.39 -3.09 1.61
C VAL A 16 -0.97 -3.51 1.97
N THR A 17 -0.59 -3.23 3.21
CA THR A 17 0.63 -3.74 3.84
C THR A 17 0.22 -4.76 4.88
N TYR A 18 0.97 -5.84 4.99
CA TYR A 18 0.73 -6.87 5.98
C TYR A 18 2.04 -7.27 6.64
N SER A 19 1.95 -7.68 7.90
CA SER A 19 3.09 -8.23 8.61
C SER A 19 2.64 -9.28 9.61
N THR A 20 3.37 -10.39 9.66
CA THR A 20 3.09 -11.53 10.53
C THR A 20 4.30 -11.79 11.43
N LYS A 21 4.07 -12.04 12.72
CA LYS A 21 5.11 -12.42 13.71
C LYS A 21 6.28 -11.41 13.84
N VAL A 22 6.09 -10.16 13.43
CA VAL A 22 7.08 -9.08 13.55
C VAL A 22 6.48 -7.86 14.26
N SER A 23 7.29 -6.85 14.56
CA SER A 23 6.77 -5.60 15.14
C SER A 23 5.89 -4.84 14.14
N PRO A 24 4.77 -4.23 14.58
CA PRO A 24 3.97 -3.29 13.77
C PRO A 24 4.78 -2.12 13.21
N GLN A 25 5.96 -1.82 13.77
CA GLN A 25 6.86 -0.80 13.22
C GLN A 25 7.33 -1.12 11.80
N MET A 26 7.32 -2.40 11.39
CA MET A 26 7.66 -2.77 10.03
C MET A 26 6.66 -2.21 9.02
N GLU A 27 5.35 -2.30 9.31
CA GLU A 27 4.30 -1.76 8.46
C GLU A 27 4.35 -0.23 8.38
N ASN A 28 4.58 0.42 9.52
CA ASN A 28 4.75 1.87 9.55
C ASN A 28 5.90 2.33 8.64
N ARG A 29 7.02 1.60 8.63
CA ARG A 29 8.13 1.88 7.69
C ARG A 29 7.72 1.66 6.24
N MET A 30 7.01 0.58 5.94
CA MET A 30 6.52 0.30 4.58
C MET A 30 5.59 1.43 4.08
N VAL A 31 4.65 1.88 4.90
CA VAL A 31 3.73 2.98 4.55
C VAL A 31 4.50 4.27 4.33
N ASN A 32 5.48 4.60 5.18
CA ASN A 32 6.28 5.81 5.03
C ASN A 32 7.16 5.78 3.77
N SER A 33 7.80 4.65 3.47
CA SER A 33 8.58 4.48 2.24
C SER A 33 7.69 4.59 1.00
N ALA A 34 6.53 3.93 1.00
CA ALA A 34 5.59 3.98 -0.12
C ALA A 34 5.05 5.40 -0.35
N ARG A 35 4.66 6.12 0.71
CA ARG A 35 4.25 7.53 0.61
C ARG A 35 5.39 8.43 0.13
N GLY A 36 6.63 8.19 0.54
CA GLY A 36 7.78 8.94 0.07
C GLY A 36 7.98 8.85 -1.46
N ILE A 37 7.67 7.68 -2.04
CA ILE A 37 7.78 7.44 -3.48
C ILE A 37 6.56 8.00 -4.23
N PHE A 38 5.34 7.81 -3.71
CA PHE A 38 4.12 8.14 -4.44
C PHE A 38 3.64 9.58 -4.27
N ASN A 39 3.88 10.22 -3.13
CA ASN A 39 3.41 11.59 -2.86
C ASN A 39 3.89 12.64 -3.88
N PRO A 40 5.11 12.56 -4.46
CA PRO A 40 5.53 13.47 -5.53
C PRO A 40 4.73 13.34 -6.83
N ILE A 41 4.09 12.19 -7.05
CA ILE A 41 3.36 11.86 -8.29
C ILE A 41 1.86 12.08 -8.09
N LEU A 42 1.32 11.64 -6.96
CA LEU A 42 -0.10 11.73 -6.65
C LEU A 42 -0.32 11.84 -5.12
N PRO A 43 -1.15 12.79 -4.65
CA PRO A 43 -1.44 12.93 -3.21
C PRO A 43 -2.49 11.95 -2.69
N ASP A 44 -3.39 11.40 -3.52
CA ASP A 44 -4.43 10.45 -3.10
C ASP A 44 -3.89 9.00 -3.03
N VAL A 45 -3.04 8.76 -2.03
CA VAL A 45 -2.42 7.46 -1.74
C VAL A 45 -2.87 6.98 -0.36
N TYR A 46 -3.65 5.91 -0.34
CA TYR A 46 -4.10 5.28 0.91
C TYR A 46 -3.64 3.83 0.98
N ILE A 47 -2.93 3.50 2.05
CA ILE A 47 -2.37 2.17 2.29
C ILE A 47 -2.93 1.66 3.60
N PHE A 48 -3.63 0.54 3.55
CA PHE A 48 -4.17 -0.16 4.72
C PHE A 48 -3.08 -1.02 5.37
N THR A 49 -3.12 -1.16 6.69
CA THR A 49 -2.15 -1.93 7.49
C THR A 49 -2.86 -3.13 8.13
N ASP A 50 -2.50 -4.34 7.71
CA ASP A 50 -2.99 -5.61 8.25
C ASP A 50 -1.90 -6.30 9.09
N HIS A 51 -1.77 -5.85 10.34
CA HIS A 51 -0.83 -6.45 11.29
C HIS A 51 -1.44 -7.65 11.99
N LYS A 52 -0.75 -8.79 11.91
CA LYS A 52 -1.15 -10.02 12.62
C LYS A 52 -0.02 -10.51 13.54
N SER A 53 -0.31 -10.54 14.84
CA SER A 53 0.59 -11.03 15.89
C SER A 53 0.05 -12.29 16.58
N GLY A 54 0.96 -13.13 17.09
CA GLY A 54 0.59 -14.28 17.93
C GLY A 54 -0.14 -15.38 17.16
N PRO A 55 -1.15 -16.05 17.76
CA PRO A 55 -1.89 -17.16 17.13
C PRO A 55 -2.62 -16.77 15.83
N GLN A 56 -2.86 -15.47 15.63
CA GLN A 56 -3.52 -14.94 14.43
C GLN A 56 -2.54 -14.78 13.25
N ALA A 57 -1.24 -14.99 13.47
CA ALA A 57 -0.19 -14.83 12.47
C ALA A 57 0.15 -16.10 11.68
N GLY A 58 -0.62 -17.19 11.86
CA GLY A 58 -0.41 -18.50 11.25
C GLY A 58 0.35 -19.47 12.14
#